data_AF-A0A7V6IMK2-F1
#
_entry.id   AF-A0A7V6IMK2-F1
#
_cell.length_a   1.000
_cell.length_b   1.000
_cell.length_c   1.000
_cell.angle_alpha   90.00
_cell.angle_beta   90.00
_cell.angle_gamma   90.00
#
_symmetry.space_group_name_H-M   'P 1'
#
loop_
_entity.id
_entity.type
_entity.pdbx_description
1 polymer ?
#
loop_
_entity_poly.entity_id
_entity_poly.type
_entity_poly.pdbx_seq_one_letter_code
_entity_poly.pdbx_strand_id
1 'polypeptide(L)'
;MAKIEKLGAKKTEKLGAKKGEKVEKKKNAFSRFIDFYNNNQKILSIILIVILVAIGAIIAFKKFYLEPQNKKAAALMVEPIKLFVQGDSVSIRLALEGDDDVDGFETIASDFTLTKAGNSANYYTGLCYLKLGEKEDALEYLLKFKRKEDVLWYHVQGIIGDLYDEMDDETNALKYYKRACESENAFYAPIDMFKLAQFYESQEEWEEAYNLYQQIENKFYSQFQNMNVDKYMERARINAEK
;
A
#
# COMPACT_ATOMS: atom_id res chain seq x y z
N MET A 1 -88.67 34.27 -34.55
CA MET A 1 -89.39 33.64 -33.42
C MET A 1 -88.45 33.70 -32.21
N ALA A 2 -88.38 34.82 -31.48
CA ALA A 2 -88.99 35.01 -30.14
C ALA A 2 -88.56 33.93 -29.13
N LYS A 3 -87.57 34.15 -28.25
CA LYS A 3 -87.56 34.94 -26.98
C LYS A 3 -88.33 34.26 -25.84
N ILE A 4 -87.61 33.74 -24.84
CA ILE A 4 -88.03 33.54 -23.43
C ILE A 4 -86.72 33.70 -22.61
N GLU A 5 -86.40 34.86 -22.00
CA GLU A 5 -86.79 35.33 -20.63
C GLU A 5 -86.58 34.27 -19.54
N LYS A 6 -86.05 34.49 -18.33
CA LYS A 6 -85.45 35.61 -17.58
C LYS A 6 -85.17 35.01 -16.18
N LEU A 7 -84.35 35.71 -15.39
CA LEU A 7 -84.37 35.74 -13.90
C LEU A 7 -83.86 34.46 -13.18
N GLY A 8 -82.93 34.52 -12.24
CA GLY A 8 -82.31 35.66 -11.58
C GLY A 8 -81.38 35.18 -10.46
N ALA A 9 -80.38 35.99 -10.13
CA ALA A 9 -79.70 35.95 -8.85
C ALA A 9 -79.07 37.33 -8.57
N LYS A 10 -79.71 38.07 -7.66
CA LYS A 10 -79.12 39.13 -6.84
C LYS A 10 -78.90 38.43 -5.48
N LYS A 11 -77.80 38.52 -4.72
CA LYS A 11 -77.10 39.73 -4.26
C LYS A 11 -75.93 39.28 -3.34
N THR A 12 -74.80 40.02 -3.39
CA THR A 12 -73.76 40.26 -2.35
C THR A 12 -72.95 39.05 -1.82
N GLU A 13 -71.62 39.10 -1.70
CA GLU A 13 -70.87 40.04 -0.85
C GLU A 13 -69.36 40.08 -1.22
N LYS A 14 -68.73 41.24 -0.99
CA LYS A 14 -67.31 41.51 -1.23
C LYS A 14 -66.43 40.79 -0.20
N LEU A 15 -65.27 40.26 -0.59
CA LEU A 15 -64.10 40.21 0.30
C LEU A 15 -62.79 40.11 -0.47
N GLY A 16 -61.89 41.06 -0.21
CA GLY A 16 -60.45 40.78 -0.15
C GLY A 16 -59.61 41.09 -1.39
N ALA A 17 -59.16 42.34 -1.49
CA ALA A 17 -57.89 42.65 -2.12
C ALA A 17 -56.74 41.96 -1.38
N LYS A 18 -55.78 41.36 -2.10
CA LYS A 18 -54.36 41.23 -1.70
C LYS A 18 -53.56 40.82 -2.94
N LYS A 19 -52.83 41.79 -3.50
CA LYS A 19 -51.36 41.93 -3.39
C LYS A 19 -50.62 40.89 -4.22
N GLY A 20 -49.92 41.37 -5.23
CA GLY A 20 -48.90 40.59 -5.92
C GLY A 20 -47.90 40.04 -4.92
N GLU A 21 -47.72 38.73 -4.96
CA GLU A 21 -46.55 38.06 -4.42
C GLU A 21 -45.83 37.47 -5.63
N LYS A 22 -44.76 38.14 -6.05
CA LYS A 22 -43.68 37.45 -6.76
C LYS A 22 -43.14 36.43 -5.77
N VAL A 23 -43.61 35.19 -5.85
CA VAL A 23 -43.00 34.07 -5.17
C VAL A 23 -41.64 33.85 -5.84
N GLU A 24 -40.60 34.50 -5.31
CA GLU A 24 -39.22 34.10 -5.58
C GLU A 24 -39.06 32.66 -5.10
N LYS A 25 -39.16 31.71 -6.04
CA LYS A 25 -38.88 30.30 -5.79
C LYS A 25 -37.43 30.19 -5.33
N LYS A 26 -37.22 30.07 -4.02
CA LYS A 26 -35.92 29.77 -3.42
C LYS A 26 -35.49 28.39 -3.95
N LYS A 27 -34.65 28.37 -4.99
CA LYS A 27 -34.17 27.13 -5.63
C LYS A 27 -33.45 26.28 -4.60
N ASN A 28 -34.08 25.18 -4.20
CA ASN A 28 -33.56 24.14 -3.33
C ASN A 28 -32.47 23.34 -4.08
N ALA A 29 -31.53 22.73 -3.34
CA ALA A 29 -30.37 22.04 -3.92
C ALA A 29 -30.76 21.00 -4.98
N PHE A 30 -31.90 20.34 -4.77
CA PHE A 30 -32.48 19.38 -5.71
C PHE A 30 -32.90 20.02 -7.04
N SER A 31 -33.52 21.21 -7.04
CA SER A 31 -33.90 21.89 -8.29
C SER A 31 -32.67 22.38 -9.06
N ARG A 32 -31.62 22.81 -8.36
CA ARG A 32 -30.34 23.21 -8.99
C ARG A 32 -29.63 22.01 -9.60
N PHE A 33 -29.68 20.85 -8.94
CA PHE A 33 -29.16 19.59 -9.47
C PHE A 33 -29.91 19.15 -10.74
N ILE A 34 -31.25 19.23 -10.73
CA ILE A 34 -32.07 18.92 -11.91
C ILE A 34 -31.77 19.89 -13.06
N ASP A 35 -31.72 21.19 -12.78
CA ASP A 35 -31.38 22.20 -13.79
C ASP A 35 -29.96 21.96 -14.37
N PHE A 36 -28.99 21.62 -13.52
CA PHE A 36 -27.62 21.31 -13.93
C PHE A 36 -27.54 20.03 -14.75
N TYR A 37 -28.20 18.95 -14.33
CA TYR A 37 -28.23 17.69 -15.07
C TYR A 37 -28.88 17.87 -16.44
N ASN A 38 -30.04 18.53 -16.52
CA ASN A 38 -30.75 18.76 -17.78
C ASN A 38 -29.94 19.65 -18.73
N ASN A 39 -29.29 20.70 -18.21
CA ASN A 39 -28.47 21.60 -19.04
C ASN A 39 -27.17 20.96 -19.51
N ASN A 40 -26.64 19.96 -18.79
CA ASN A 40 -25.36 19.31 -19.10
C ASN A 40 -25.51 17.84 -19.51
N GLN A 41 -26.73 17.36 -19.76
CA GLN A 41 -27.02 15.92 -19.94
C GLN A 41 -26.16 15.28 -21.03
N LYS A 42 -25.97 15.96 -22.16
CA LYS A 42 -25.11 15.47 -23.27
C LYS A 42 -23.66 15.31 -22.83
N ILE A 43 -23.11 16.30 -22.13
CA ILE A 43 -21.73 16.28 -21.63
C ILE A 43 -21.58 15.18 -20.57
N LEU A 44 -22.54 15.08 -19.64
CA LEU A 44 -22.54 14.04 -18.60
C LEU A 44 -22.64 12.63 -19.17
N SER A 45 -23.45 12.42 -20.21
CA SER A 45 -23.52 11.13 -20.93
C SER A 45 -22.21 10.78 -21.62
N ILE A 46 -21.54 11.74 -22.27
CA ILE A 46 -20.22 11.52 -22.88
C ILE A 46 -19.19 11.18 -21.82
N ILE A 47 -19.14 11.94 -20.71
CA ILE A 47 -18.24 11.65 -19.58
C ILE A 47 -18.47 10.25 -19.03
N LEU A 48 -19.74 9.85 -18.83
CA LEU A 48 -20.08 8.51 -18.37
C LEU A 48 -19.60 7.41 -19.34
N ILE A 49 -19.80 7.58 -20.64
CA ILE A 49 -19.32 6.64 -21.66
C ILE A 49 -17.79 6.55 -21.64
N VAL A 50 -17.09 7.69 -21.55
CA VAL A 50 -15.62 7.71 -21.46
C VAL A 50 -15.13 6.98 -20.22
N ILE A 51 -15.77 7.18 -19.06
CA ILE A 51 -15.46 6.44 -17.83
C ILE A 51 -15.67 4.93 -18.03
N LEU A 52 -16.79 4.53 -18.62
CA LEU A 52 -17.08 3.11 -18.88
C LEU A 52 -16.05 2.47 -19.82
N VAL A 53 -15.66 3.18 -20.89
CA VAL A 53 -14.62 2.74 -21.83
C VAL A 53 -13.27 2.63 -21.12
N ALA A 54 -12.91 3.61 -20.27
CA ALA A 54 -11.67 3.57 -19.51
C ALA A 54 -11.62 2.39 -18.53
N ILE A 55 -12.70 2.14 -17.78
CA ILE A 55 -12.81 0.98 -16.89
C ILE A 55 -12.71 -0.32 -17.70
N GLY A 56 -13.41 -0.41 -18.84
CA GLY A 56 -13.37 -1.57 -19.74
C GLY A 56 -11.95 -1.85 -20.25
N ALA A 57 -11.23 -0.80 -20.66
CA ALA A 57 -9.84 -0.91 -21.10
C ALA A 57 -8.91 -1.39 -19.98
N ILE A 58 -9.06 -0.89 -18.75
CA ILE A 58 -8.28 -1.32 -17.59
C ILE A 58 -8.52 -2.81 -17.28
N ILE A 59 -9.78 -3.25 -17.29
CA ILE A 59 -10.14 -4.67 -17.05
C ILE A 59 -9.55 -5.55 -18.16
N ALA A 60 -9.68 -5.14 -19.42
CA ALA A 60 -9.14 -5.87 -20.55
C ALA A 60 -7.61 -5.98 -20.47
N PHE A 61 -6.91 -4.88 -20.19
CA PHE A 61 -5.44 -4.89 -20.02
C PHE A 61 -5.02 -5.81 -18.87
N LYS A 62 -5.69 -5.73 -17.72
CA LYS A 62 -5.38 -6.60 -16.57
C LYS A 62 -5.56 -8.08 -16.92
N LYS A 63 -6.69 -8.45 -17.53
CA LYS A 63 -7.06 -9.84 -17.76
C LYS A 63 -6.35 -10.48 -18.95
N PHE A 64 -6.16 -9.74 -20.04
CA PHE A 64 -5.62 -10.31 -21.29
C PHE A 64 -4.12 -10.06 -21.47
N TYR A 65 -3.52 -9.12 -20.74
CA TYR A 65 -2.09 -8.83 -20.82
C TYR A 65 -1.37 -9.14 -19.50
N LEU A 66 -1.74 -8.48 -18.39
CA LEU A 66 -1.01 -8.62 -17.14
C LEU A 66 -1.12 -10.01 -16.50
N GLU A 67 -2.31 -10.61 -16.48
CA GLU A 67 -2.52 -11.93 -15.88
C GLU A 67 -1.70 -13.04 -16.58
N PRO A 68 -1.72 -13.17 -17.92
CA PRO A 68 -0.86 -14.12 -18.63
C PRO A 68 0.63 -13.87 -18.39
N GLN A 69 1.08 -12.61 -18.45
CA GLN A 69 2.48 -12.25 -18.19
C GLN A 69 2.90 -12.63 -16.76
N ASN A 70 2.03 -12.39 -15.78
CA ASN A 70 2.29 -12.77 -14.39
C ASN A 70 2.38 -14.29 -14.22
N LYS A 71 1.54 -15.07 -14.92
CA LYS A 71 1.62 -16.54 -14.90
C LYS A 71 2.92 -17.05 -15.53
N LYS A 72 3.34 -16.45 -16.66
CA LYS A 72 4.61 -16.76 -17.31
C LYS A 72 5.78 -16.48 -16.37
N ALA A 73 5.85 -15.27 -15.81
CA ALA A 73 6.88 -14.89 -14.85
C ALA A 73 6.92 -15.82 -13.62
N ALA A 74 5.75 -16.16 -13.06
CA ALA A 74 5.68 -17.06 -11.92
C ALA A 74 6.21 -18.47 -12.24
N ALA A 75 5.98 -18.97 -13.46
CA ALA A 75 6.52 -20.24 -13.91
C ALA A 75 8.04 -20.18 -14.09
N LEU A 76 8.58 -19.09 -14.64
CA LEU A 76 10.02 -18.89 -14.81
C LEU A 76 10.75 -18.82 -13.46
N MET A 77 10.15 -18.23 -12.42
CA MET A 77 10.76 -18.17 -11.09
C MET A 77 10.97 -19.54 -10.42
N VAL A 78 10.32 -20.61 -10.89
CA VAL A 78 10.37 -21.91 -10.21
C VAL A 78 11.79 -22.46 -10.13
N GLU A 79 12.56 -22.39 -11.21
CA GLU A 79 13.92 -22.95 -11.25
C GLU A 79 14.92 -22.09 -10.46
N PRO A 80 14.97 -20.76 -10.64
CA PRO A 80 15.77 -19.88 -9.79
C PRO A 80 15.47 -20.01 -8.29
N ILE A 81 14.20 -20.23 -7.90
CA ILE A 81 13.85 -20.49 -6.48
C ILE A 81 14.49 -21.79 -5.98
N LYS A 82 14.51 -22.86 -6.77
CA LYS A 82 15.17 -24.11 -6.36
C LYS A 82 16.66 -23.91 -6.18
N LEU A 83 17.31 -23.22 -7.11
CA LEU A 83 18.74 -22.87 -7.03
C LEU A 83 19.02 -22.00 -5.80
N PHE A 84 18.20 -20.99 -5.55
CA PHE A 84 18.30 -20.14 -4.37
C PHE A 84 18.23 -20.94 -3.06
N VAL A 85 17.34 -21.94 -2.99
CA VAL A 85 17.17 -22.81 -1.81
C VAL A 85 18.37 -23.73 -1.59
N GLN A 86 19.13 -24.11 -2.62
CA GLN A 86 20.36 -24.90 -2.45
C GLN A 86 21.42 -24.11 -1.65
N GLY A 87 21.48 -22.80 -1.87
CA GLY A 87 22.14 -21.86 -0.97
C GLY A 87 23.65 -21.74 -1.08
N ASP A 88 24.33 -22.60 -1.84
CA ASP A 88 25.76 -22.42 -2.15
C ASP A 88 25.98 -21.27 -3.16
N SER A 89 27.15 -20.64 -3.11
CA SER A 89 27.42 -19.44 -3.90
C SER A 89 27.28 -19.63 -5.42
N VAL A 90 27.54 -20.82 -5.95
CA VAL A 90 27.39 -21.11 -7.38
C VAL A 90 25.91 -21.14 -7.74
N SER A 91 25.10 -21.85 -6.96
CA SER A 91 23.65 -21.90 -7.14
C SER A 91 22.99 -20.53 -6.92
N ILE A 92 23.43 -19.73 -5.95
CA ILE A 92 22.94 -18.36 -5.76
C ILE A 92 23.24 -17.49 -6.97
N ARG A 93 24.46 -17.56 -7.52
CA ARG A 93 24.83 -16.78 -8.70
C ARG A 93 24.04 -17.22 -9.93
N LEU A 94 23.85 -18.52 -10.12
CA LEU A 94 23.02 -19.04 -11.21
C LEU A 94 21.54 -18.65 -11.05
N ALA A 95 20.99 -18.64 -9.83
CA ALA A 95 19.64 -18.17 -9.58
C ALA A 95 19.47 -16.67 -9.90
N LEU A 96 20.50 -15.88 -9.63
CA LEU A 96 20.53 -14.44 -9.86
C LEU A 96 20.62 -14.12 -11.36
N GLU A 97 21.68 -14.60 -12.01
CA GLU A 97 22.09 -14.22 -13.36
C GLU A 97 21.40 -15.08 -14.43
N GLY A 98 21.13 -16.35 -14.12
CA GLY A 98 20.68 -17.34 -15.09
C GLY A 98 21.79 -17.87 -16.00
N ASP A 99 21.39 -18.61 -17.02
CA ASP A 99 22.23 -19.10 -18.12
C ASP A 99 21.40 -19.23 -19.41
N ASP A 100 21.91 -19.96 -20.41
CA ASP A 100 21.21 -20.17 -21.69
C ASP A 100 19.91 -20.98 -21.54
N ASP A 101 19.75 -21.74 -20.45
CA ASP A 101 18.61 -22.64 -20.22
C ASP A 101 17.64 -22.09 -19.16
N VAL A 102 18.11 -21.25 -18.23
CA VAL A 102 17.35 -20.74 -17.08
C VAL A 102 17.44 -19.22 -17.01
N ASP A 103 16.28 -18.54 -17.10
CA ASP A 103 16.18 -17.12 -16.80
C ASP A 103 16.44 -16.87 -15.30
N GLY A 104 17.44 -16.05 -14.98
CA GLY A 104 17.73 -15.62 -13.61
C GLY A 104 16.71 -14.60 -13.07
N PHE A 105 16.74 -14.37 -11.75
CA PHE A 105 15.84 -13.39 -11.13
C PHE A 105 16.00 -11.97 -11.67
N GLU A 106 17.20 -11.55 -12.11
CA GLU A 106 17.40 -10.23 -12.72
C GLU A 106 16.61 -10.06 -14.01
N THR A 107 16.70 -11.05 -14.91
CA THR A 107 15.95 -11.09 -16.16
C THR A 107 14.45 -11.09 -15.88
N ILE A 108 13.98 -11.90 -14.93
CA ILE A 108 12.56 -11.96 -14.59
C ILE A 108 12.07 -10.62 -13.98
N ALA A 109 12.88 -9.97 -13.14
CA ALA A 109 12.54 -8.69 -12.52
C ALA A 109 12.45 -7.56 -13.56
N SER A 110 13.35 -7.54 -14.55
CA SER A 110 13.42 -6.52 -15.60
C SER A 110 12.37 -6.71 -16.70
N ASP A 111 12.10 -7.95 -17.12
CA ASP A 111 11.13 -8.24 -18.19
C ASP A 111 9.68 -8.19 -17.73
N PHE A 112 9.41 -8.45 -16.45
CA PHE A 112 8.06 -8.57 -15.91
C PHE A 112 7.72 -7.53 -14.84
N THR A 113 8.21 -6.29 -15.01
CA THR A 113 8.06 -5.15 -14.09
C THR A 113 6.63 -4.83 -13.65
N LEU A 114 5.64 -5.05 -14.52
CA LEU A 114 4.22 -4.79 -14.23
C LEU A 114 3.50 -5.94 -13.51
N THR A 115 4.21 -7.04 -13.23
CA THR A 115 3.62 -8.26 -12.66
C THR A 115 3.98 -8.44 -11.19
N LYS A 116 3.15 -9.18 -10.45
CA LYS A 116 3.44 -9.51 -9.05
C LYS A 116 4.64 -10.45 -8.93
N ALA A 117 4.81 -11.35 -9.90
CA ALA A 117 5.94 -12.25 -9.97
C ALA A 117 7.25 -11.49 -10.24
N GLY A 118 7.30 -10.58 -11.22
CA GLY A 118 8.48 -9.72 -11.45
C GLY A 118 8.79 -8.81 -10.25
N ASN A 119 7.77 -8.31 -9.55
CA ASN A 119 7.98 -7.65 -8.27
C ASN A 119 8.60 -8.60 -7.23
N SER A 120 8.15 -9.85 -7.14
CA SER A 120 8.74 -10.85 -6.25
C SER A 120 10.17 -11.24 -6.66
N ALA A 121 10.48 -11.22 -7.96
CA ALA A 121 11.82 -11.42 -8.46
C ALA A 121 12.77 -10.34 -7.94
N ASN A 122 12.36 -9.06 -7.87
CA ASN A 122 13.18 -8.02 -7.22
C ASN A 122 13.57 -8.37 -5.77
N TYR A 123 12.65 -8.96 -5.01
CA TYR A 123 12.96 -9.42 -3.65
C TYR A 123 14.02 -10.53 -3.66
N TYR A 124 13.85 -11.56 -4.50
CA TYR A 124 14.83 -12.65 -4.61
C TYR A 124 16.18 -12.19 -5.15
N THR A 125 16.20 -11.30 -6.15
CA THR A 125 17.42 -10.66 -6.65
C THR A 125 18.17 -9.97 -5.52
N GLY A 126 17.48 -9.15 -4.72
CA GLY A 126 18.07 -8.49 -3.56
C GLY A 126 18.62 -9.47 -2.53
N LEU A 127 17.91 -10.57 -2.26
CA LEU A 127 18.40 -11.63 -1.37
C LEU A 127 19.61 -12.39 -1.93
N CYS A 128 19.68 -12.62 -3.24
CA CYS A 128 20.84 -13.23 -3.87
C CYS A 128 22.07 -12.33 -3.69
N TYR A 129 21.93 -11.05 -4.00
CA TYR A 129 23.00 -10.06 -3.79
C TYR A 129 23.46 -10.01 -2.33
N LEU A 130 22.52 -10.02 -1.36
CA LEU A 130 22.87 -10.14 0.06
C LEU A 130 23.70 -11.38 0.38
N LYS A 131 23.30 -12.55 -0.14
CA LYS A 131 24.02 -13.81 0.06
C LYS A 131 25.40 -13.81 -0.58
N LEU A 132 25.60 -13.03 -1.64
CA LEU A 132 26.89 -12.84 -2.31
C LEU A 132 27.75 -11.74 -1.66
N GLY A 133 27.19 -10.96 -0.71
CA GLY A 133 27.87 -9.87 -0.04
C GLY A 133 27.87 -8.54 -0.82
N GLU A 134 27.05 -8.46 -1.87
CA GLU A 134 26.96 -7.32 -2.79
C GLU A 134 25.84 -6.37 -2.30
N LYS A 135 26.17 -5.47 -1.36
CA LYS A 135 25.19 -4.73 -0.54
C LYS A 135 24.44 -3.65 -1.32
N GLU A 136 25.13 -2.92 -2.17
CA GLU A 136 24.57 -1.81 -2.95
C GLU A 136 23.51 -2.33 -3.94
N ASP A 137 23.81 -3.41 -4.64
CA ASP A 137 22.90 -4.06 -5.58
C ASP A 137 21.71 -4.69 -4.84
N ALA A 138 21.97 -5.31 -3.68
CA ALA A 138 20.90 -5.79 -2.81
C ALA A 138 19.92 -4.67 -2.43
N LEU A 139 20.45 -3.53 -1.97
CA LEU A 139 19.66 -2.38 -1.58
C LEU A 139 18.83 -1.86 -2.77
N GLU A 140 19.43 -1.74 -3.96
CA GLU A 140 18.74 -1.28 -5.16
C GLU A 140 17.50 -2.13 -5.46
N TYR A 141 17.65 -3.45 -5.48
CA TYR A 141 16.56 -4.37 -5.81
C TYR A 141 15.52 -4.49 -4.70
N LEU A 142 15.93 -4.51 -3.42
CA LEU A 142 14.98 -4.53 -2.30
C LEU A 142 14.14 -3.25 -2.25
N LEU A 143 14.68 -2.09 -2.63
CA LEU A 143 13.91 -0.85 -2.74
C LEU A 143 12.86 -0.90 -3.85
N LYS A 144 13.09 -1.68 -4.92
CA LYS A 144 12.10 -1.88 -6.00
C LYS A 144 10.94 -2.78 -5.56
N PHE A 145 11.10 -3.62 -4.53
CA PHE A 145 10.03 -4.47 -4.01
C PHE A 145 8.90 -3.67 -3.37
N LYS A 146 7.71 -3.69 -3.99
CA LYS A 146 6.50 -3.02 -3.49
C LYS A 146 5.39 -4.02 -3.20
N ARG A 147 5.11 -4.28 -1.91
CA ARG A 147 3.94 -5.05 -1.45
C ARG A 147 3.42 -4.54 -0.10
N LYS A 148 3.13 -3.26 0.03
CA LYS A 148 2.81 -2.60 1.33
C LYS A 148 1.72 -3.27 2.18
N GLU A 149 0.81 -4.01 1.56
CA GLU A 149 -0.27 -4.74 2.25
C GLU A 149 0.16 -6.13 2.77
N ASP A 150 1.38 -6.57 2.46
CA ASP A 150 1.93 -7.89 2.79
C ASP A 150 2.90 -7.76 3.98
N VAL A 151 2.78 -8.69 4.93
CA VAL A 151 3.70 -8.86 6.06
C VAL A 151 5.15 -8.92 5.59
N LEU A 152 5.40 -9.56 4.46
CA LEU A 152 6.73 -9.68 3.87
C LEU A 152 7.36 -8.31 3.54
N TRP A 153 6.54 -7.31 3.17
CA TRP A 153 7.08 -5.98 2.83
C TRP A 153 7.68 -5.27 4.02
N TYR A 154 7.05 -5.37 5.19
CA TYR A 154 7.58 -4.80 6.44
C TYR A 154 8.90 -5.47 6.83
N HIS A 155 8.97 -6.81 6.73
CA HIS A 155 10.21 -7.53 6.97
C HIS A 155 11.34 -7.06 6.03
N VAL A 156 11.04 -6.83 4.74
CA VAL A 156 12.00 -6.25 3.79
C VAL A 156 12.44 -4.84 4.19
N GLN A 157 11.60 -4.04 4.85
CA GLN A 157 12.04 -2.74 5.37
C GLN A 157 13.09 -2.93 6.48
N GLY A 158 12.97 -3.96 7.32
CA GLY A 158 13.99 -4.30 8.32
C GLY A 158 15.33 -4.63 7.67
N ILE A 159 15.32 -5.47 6.62
CA ILE A 159 16.52 -5.82 5.85
C ILE A 159 17.15 -4.59 5.17
N ILE A 160 16.33 -3.69 4.63
CA ILE A 160 16.82 -2.42 4.07
C ILE A 160 17.45 -1.55 5.18
N GLY A 161 16.87 -1.55 6.38
CA GLY A 161 17.43 -0.89 7.55
C GLY A 161 18.81 -1.45 7.90
N ASP A 162 18.94 -2.79 7.97
CA ASP A 162 20.21 -3.47 8.22
C ASP A 162 21.27 -3.07 7.17
N LEU A 163 20.90 -3.01 5.89
CA LEU A 163 21.80 -2.61 4.80
C LEU A 163 22.29 -1.16 4.94
N TYR A 164 21.40 -0.22 5.28
CA TYR A 164 21.82 1.17 5.50
C TYR A 164 22.70 1.32 6.73
N ASP A 165 22.42 0.58 7.80
CA ASP A 165 23.23 0.55 9.02
C ASP A 165 24.64 0.03 8.73
N GLU A 166 24.75 -1.06 7.96
CA GLU A 166 26.02 -1.60 7.49
C GLU A 166 26.80 -0.70 6.52
N MET A 167 26.15 0.33 5.97
CA MET A 167 26.73 1.34 5.08
C MET A 167 26.98 2.68 5.82
N ASP A 168 26.88 2.68 7.15
CA ASP A 168 27.01 3.87 8.02
C ASP A 168 26.01 5.00 7.71
N ASP A 169 24.86 4.69 7.08
CA ASP A 169 23.76 5.64 6.84
C ASP A 169 22.67 5.49 7.91
N GLU A 170 23.00 5.98 9.11
CA GLU A 170 22.14 5.91 10.30
C GLU A 170 20.75 6.55 10.07
N THR A 171 20.69 7.61 9.25
CA THR A 171 19.44 8.34 8.98
C THR A 171 18.45 7.46 8.21
N ASN A 172 18.92 6.79 7.15
CA ASN A 172 18.06 5.89 6.41
C ASN A 172 17.82 4.58 7.18
N ALA A 173 18.82 4.06 7.91
CA ALA A 173 18.64 2.88 8.76
C ALA A 173 17.46 3.07 9.73
N LEU A 174 17.47 4.15 10.52
CA LEU A 174 16.40 4.48 11.46
C LEU A 174 15.02 4.58 10.79
N LYS A 175 14.96 5.22 9.62
CA LYS A 175 13.72 5.39 8.86
C LYS A 175 13.13 4.05 8.43
N TYR A 176 13.96 3.12 7.97
CA TYR A 176 13.51 1.82 7.48
C TYR A 176 13.21 0.85 8.63
N TYR A 177 13.97 0.87 9.73
CA TYR A 177 13.65 0.12 10.94
C TYR A 177 12.31 0.56 11.55
N LYS A 178 12.06 1.86 11.67
CA LYS A 178 10.75 2.38 12.14
C LYS A 178 9.61 1.89 11.27
N ARG A 179 9.81 1.88 9.95
CA ARG A 179 8.81 1.38 9.01
C ARG A 179 8.59 -0.13 9.15
N ALA A 180 9.62 -0.92 9.41
CA ALA A 180 9.46 -2.36 9.68
C ALA A 180 8.57 -2.61 10.90
N CYS A 181 8.72 -1.78 11.94
CA CYS A 181 7.92 -1.83 13.17
C CYS A 181 6.45 -1.41 13.02
N GLU A 182 6.03 -0.86 11.87
CA GLU A 182 4.61 -0.56 11.60
C GLU A 182 3.77 -1.83 11.37
N SER A 183 4.41 -2.99 11.20
CA SER A 183 3.74 -4.29 11.09
C SER A 183 3.09 -4.71 12.40
N GLU A 184 1.83 -5.15 12.35
CA GLU A 184 1.17 -5.81 13.49
C GLU A 184 1.40 -7.34 13.51
N ASN A 185 2.24 -7.85 12.60
CA ASN A 185 2.46 -9.28 12.49
C ASN A 185 3.26 -9.82 13.68
N ALA A 186 2.64 -10.70 14.47
CA ALA A 186 3.25 -11.24 15.68
C ALA A 186 4.54 -12.08 15.47
N PHE A 187 4.87 -12.47 14.23
CA PHE A 187 6.12 -13.17 13.93
C PHE A 187 7.26 -12.20 13.65
N TYR A 188 7.05 -11.15 12.85
CA TYR A 188 8.10 -10.20 12.47
C TYR A 188 8.20 -8.96 13.37
N ALA A 189 7.06 -8.42 13.83
CA ALA A 189 7.02 -7.20 14.62
C ALA A 189 7.96 -7.21 15.84
N PRO A 190 7.99 -8.25 16.71
CA PRO A 190 8.91 -8.25 17.84
C PRO A 190 10.39 -8.35 17.42
N ILE A 191 10.68 -9.01 16.30
CA ILE A 191 12.05 -9.11 15.76
C ILE A 191 12.51 -7.72 15.27
N ASP A 192 11.68 -7.05 14.49
CA ASP A 192 11.98 -5.73 13.94
C ASP A 192 12.06 -4.66 15.05
N MET A 193 11.17 -4.73 16.05
CA MET A 193 11.24 -3.88 17.26
C MET A 193 12.52 -4.11 18.05
N PHE A 194 12.95 -5.36 18.19
CA PHE A 194 14.17 -5.69 18.92
C PHE A 194 15.40 -5.14 18.21
N LYS A 195 15.46 -5.28 16.89
CA LYS A 195 16.52 -4.68 16.06
C LYS A 195 16.55 -3.16 16.19
N LEU A 196 15.40 -2.49 16.07
CA LEU A 196 15.32 -1.04 16.24
C LEU A 196 15.76 -0.60 17.63
N ALA A 197 15.43 -1.38 18.67
CA ALA A 197 15.89 -1.10 20.03
C ALA A 197 17.41 -1.24 20.15
N GLN A 198 18.02 -2.27 19.56
CA GLN A 198 19.49 -2.40 19.52
C GLN A 198 20.16 -1.26 18.75
N PHE A 199 19.53 -0.79 17.67
CA PHE A 199 19.99 0.39 16.94
C PHE A 199 19.91 1.65 17.81
N TYR A 200 18.88 1.82 18.63
CA TYR A 200 18.84 2.93 19.60
C TYR A 200 19.92 2.80 20.68
N GLU A 201 20.18 1.60 21.18
CA GLU A 201 21.27 1.38 22.14
C GLU A 201 22.64 1.75 21.56
N SER A 202 22.91 1.45 20.27
CA SER A 202 24.19 1.82 19.63
C SER A 202 24.36 3.34 19.50
N GLN A 203 23.26 4.08 19.53
CA GLN A 203 23.21 5.54 19.52
C GLN A 203 23.10 6.15 20.92
N GLU A 204 23.20 5.34 21.98
CA GLU A 204 23.01 5.74 23.38
C GLU A 204 21.61 6.33 23.70
N GLU A 205 20.62 6.08 22.83
CA GLU A 205 19.22 6.48 22.99
C GLU A 205 18.47 5.46 23.86
N TRP A 206 18.89 5.33 25.12
CA TRP A 206 18.48 4.24 26.02
C TRP A 206 16.98 4.23 26.36
N GLU A 207 16.34 5.40 26.47
CA GLU A 207 14.91 5.52 26.76
C GLU A 207 14.07 4.91 25.61
N GLU A 208 14.49 5.15 24.37
CA GLU A 208 13.79 4.69 23.18
C GLU A 208 13.96 3.18 22.99
N ALA A 209 15.15 2.67 23.29
CA ALA A 209 15.40 1.23 23.36
C ALA A 209 14.53 0.56 24.44
N TYR A 210 14.49 1.11 25.66
CA TYR A 210 13.68 0.61 26.76
C TYR A 210 12.19 0.54 26.39
N ASN A 211 11.66 1.61 25.82
CA ASN A 211 10.26 1.70 25.40
C ASN A 211 9.88 0.65 24.35
N LEU A 212 10.78 0.29 23.45
CA LEU A 212 10.56 -0.79 22.49
C LEU A 212 10.60 -2.18 23.13
N TYR A 213 11.58 -2.44 24.00
CA TYR A 213 11.65 -3.72 24.71
C TYR A 213 10.42 -3.94 25.61
N GLN A 214 9.96 -2.90 26.29
CA GLN A 214 8.75 -2.94 27.10
C GLN A 214 7.51 -3.23 26.23
N GLN A 215 7.41 -2.65 25.02
CA GLN A 215 6.34 -2.97 24.09
C GLN A 215 6.37 -4.43 23.64
N ILE A 216 7.56 -4.98 23.39
CA ILE A 216 7.74 -6.39 23.04
C ILE A 216 7.25 -7.29 24.18
N GLU A 217 7.68 -7.02 25.42
CA GLU A 217 7.20 -7.76 26.59
C GLU A 217 5.67 -7.67 26.73
N ASN A 218 5.09 -6.49 26.62
CA ASN A 218 3.65 -6.32 26.85
C ASN A 218 2.78 -6.97 25.77
N LYS A 219 3.21 -6.96 24.50
CA LYS A 219 2.39 -7.39 23.36
C LYS A 219 2.73 -8.78 22.81
N PHE A 220 3.98 -9.22 22.95
CA PHE A 220 4.51 -10.41 22.27
C PHE A 220 5.21 -11.40 23.21
N TYR A 221 5.00 -11.30 24.53
CA TYR A 221 5.65 -12.14 25.56
C TYR A 221 5.63 -13.64 25.22
N SER A 222 4.46 -14.16 24.83
CA SER A 222 4.26 -15.59 24.60
C SER A 222 4.94 -16.11 23.33
N GLN A 223 5.25 -15.22 22.38
CA GLN A 223 5.75 -15.58 21.06
C GLN A 223 7.28 -15.70 21.06
N PHE A 224 7.99 -14.98 21.93
CA PHE A 224 9.45 -14.89 21.89
C PHE A 224 10.13 -14.84 23.27
N GLN A 225 9.78 -15.77 24.17
CA GLN A 225 10.51 -15.96 25.45
C GLN A 225 12.02 -16.20 25.25
N ASN A 226 12.45 -16.68 24.08
CA ASN A 226 13.84 -17.00 23.79
C ASN A 226 14.72 -15.81 23.37
N MET A 227 14.15 -14.61 23.19
CA MET A 227 14.93 -13.42 22.79
C MET A 227 15.63 -12.72 23.96
N ASN A 228 15.47 -13.22 25.20
CA ASN A 228 15.99 -12.61 26.43
C ASN A 228 15.66 -11.11 26.53
N VAL A 229 14.48 -10.71 26.06
CA VAL A 229 14.06 -9.29 25.99
C VAL A 229 14.15 -8.62 27.35
N ASP A 230 13.82 -9.33 28.41
CA ASP A 230 13.97 -8.93 29.81
C ASP A 230 15.37 -8.41 30.15
N LYS A 231 16.41 -9.13 29.72
CA LYS A 231 17.81 -8.75 29.95
C LYS A 231 18.18 -7.46 29.23
N TYR A 232 17.72 -7.31 27.98
CA TYR A 232 17.98 -6.12 27.17
C TYR A 232 17.21 -4.91 27.71
N MET A 233 15.94 -5.12 28.09
CA MET A 233 15.10 -4.13 28.74
C MET A 233 15.74 -3.60 30.03
N GLU A 234 16.21 -4.49 30.90
CA GLU A 234 16.82 -4.08 32.17
C GLU A 234 18.12 -3.32 31.96
N ARG A 235 18.95 -3.74 30.98
CA ARG A 235 20.15 -2.98 30.60
C ARG A 235 19.79 -1.58 30.11
N ALA A 236 18.79 -1.44 29.23
CA ALA A 236 18.37 -0.15 28.72
C ALA A 236 17.85 0.75 29.86
N ARG A 237 17.02 0.20 30.76
CA ARG A 237 16.50 0.90 31.95
C ARG A 237 17.62 1.48 32.82
N ILE A 238 18.63 0.66 33.16
CA ILE A 238 19.75 1.10 34.01
C ILE A 238 20.55 2.24 33.36
N ASN A 239 20.69 2.26 32.03
CA ASN A 239 21.45 3.30 31.34
C ASN A 239 20.60 4.56 31.07
N ALA A 240 19.28 4.44 30.95
CA ALA A 240 18.38 5.59 30.85
C ALA A 240 18.31 6.40 32.17
N GLU A 241 18.59 5.77 33.31
CA GLU A 241 18.59 6.41 34.64
C GLU A 241 19.90 7.13 35.00
N LYS A 242 20.96 7.03 34.19
CA LYS A 242 22.27 7.65 34.42
C LYS A 242 22.35 9.07 33.86
#